data_AF-A0A520I0D7-F1
#
_entry.id   AF-A0A520I0D7-F1
#
_cell.length_a   1.000
_cell.length_b   1.000
_cell.length_c   1.000
_cell.angle_alpha   90.00
_cell.angle_beta   90.00
_cell.angle_gamma   90.00
#
_symmetry.space_group_name_H-M   'P 1'
#
loop_
_entity.id
_entity.type
_entity.pdbx_description
1 polymer ?
#
loop_
_entity_poly.entity_id
_entity_poly.type
_entity_poly.pdbx_seq_one_letter_code
_entity_poly.pdbx_strand_id
1 'polypeptide(L)'
;MSGADVYVQAEIDVLTGSSGTGVTLVLTGYEVSTGNSLANKVGTSGKFYTDDIGKLASKAVESCMNDFLNVMQTKFTDIVNNGKSVIVDISFDAGSSVSMSSEPGSSGLPLSDQLEEWMSKNAFKNNYHIQGTTDTKMIFDDVRIPLKDANGNNYSSNKFALELFKFFKTINLTPAKDIKSNTIFITLK
;
A
#
# COMPACT_ATOMS: atom_id res chain seq x y z
N MET A 1 -18.50 10.09 -1.28
CA MET A 1 -17.04 9.94 -1.55
C MET A 1 -16.80 10.17 -3.02
N SER A 2 -15.74 10.91 -3.39
CA SER A 2 -15.54 11.49 -4.74
C SER A 2 -15.07 10.52 -5.83
N GLY A 3 -14.92 9.22 -5.55
CA GLY A 3 -14.41 8.24 -6.52
C GLY A 3 -12.96 8.47 -6.96
N ALA A 4 -12.23 9.37 -6.30
CA ALA A 4 -10.83 9.66 -6.59
C ALA A 4 -9.91 8.53 -6.09
N ASP A 5 -8.85 8.25 -6.85
CA ASP A 5 -7.79 7.31 -6.47
C ASP A 5 -6.71 7.97 -5.59
N VAL A 6 -6.65 9.30 -5.62
CA VAL A 6 -5.64 10.12 -4.92
C VAL A 6 -6.30 11.30 -4.25
N TYR A 7 -5.81 11.66 -3.07
CA TYR A 7 -6.03 12.99 -2.51
C TYR A 7 -4.69 13.64 -2.14
N VAL A 8 -4.64 14.96 -2.19
CA VAL A 8 -3.47 15.75 -1.81
C VAL A 8 -3.83 16.59 -0.60
N GLN A 9 -3.03 16.46 0.45
CA GLN A 9 -3.09 17.26 1.66
C GLN A 9 -2.04 18.38 1.57
N ALA A 10 -2.46 19.59 1.90
CA ALA A 10 -1.61 20.77 1.99
C ALA A 10 -1.63 21.30 3.42
N GLU A 11 -0.47 21.35 4.06
CA GLU A 11 -0.29 21.95 5.38
C GLU A 11 0.50 23.24 5.24
N ILE A 12 -0.04 24.34 5.76
CA ILE A 12 0.53 25.68 5.60
C ILE A 12 0.92 26.21 6.97
N ASP A 13 2.17 26.64 7.10
CA ASP A 13 2.71 27.32 8.26
C ASP A 13 3.14 28.74 7.89
N VAL A 14 2.64 29.73 8.63
CA VAL A 14 2.88 31.16 8.39
C VAL A 14 3.90 31.67 9.41
N LEU A 15 5.04 32.12 8.90
CA LEU A 15 6.17 32.56 9.70
C LEU A 15 6.26 34.09 9.65
N THR A 16 5.85 34.77 10.71
CA THR A 16 5.95 36.23 10.84
C THR A 16 7.15 36.63 11.70
N GLY A 17 7.79 37.76 11.39
CA GLY A 17 8.89 38.28 12.20
C GLY A 17 9.43 39.62 11.70
N SER A 18 10.47 40.13 12.37
CA SER A 18 11.11 41.41 12.04
C SER A 18 11.70 41.47 10.62
N SER A 19 12.02 40.31 10.05
CA SER A 19 12.52 40.16 8.68
C SER A 19 11.41 39.97 7.63
N GLY A 20 10.15 40.28 7.98
CA GLY A 20 8.97 40.05 7.15
C GLY A 20 8.29 38.70 7.39
N THR A 21 7.30 38.41 6.53
CA THR A 21 6.43 37.23 6.59
C THR A 21 6.84 36.22 5.52
N GLY A 22 6.76 34.93 5.86
CA GLY A 22 7.00 33.82 4.93
C GLY A 22 5.99 32.70 5.15
N VAL A 23 5.88 31.81 4.18
CA VAL A 23 5.04 30.61 4.24
C VAL A 23 5.91 29.38 3.98
N THR A 24 5.74 28.37 4.84
CA THR A 24 6.20 27.00 4.59
C THR A 24 4.97 26.15 4.28
N LEU A 25 5.09 25.30 3.25
CA LEU A 25 4.04 24.40 2.79
C LEU A 25 4.57 22.97 2.83
N VAL A 26 3.77 22.03 3.33
CA VAL A 26 4.00 20.60 3.14
C VAL A 26 2.89 20.06 2.25
N LEU A 27 3.26 19.52 1.09
CA LEU A 27 2.36 18.79 0.20
C LEU A 27 2.58 17.29 0.37
N THR A 28 1.51 16.57 0.69
CA THR A 28 1.51 15.11 0.75
C THR A 28 0.40 14.53 -0.12
N GLY A 29 0.75 13.70 -1.10
CA GLY A 29 -0.17 12.95 -1.93
C GLY A 29 -0.37 11.56 -1.36
N TYR A 30 -1.62 11.11 -1.25
CA TYR A 30 -1.98 9.81 -0.70
C TYR A 30 -2.84 9.02 -1.68
N GLU A 31 -2.63 7.71 -1.73
CA GLU A 31 -3.56 6.80 -2.38
C GLU A 31 -4.80 6.61 -1.48
N VAL A 32 -6.00 6.86 -2.02
CA VAL A 32 -7.25 6.80 -1.25
C VAL A 32 -7.53 5.39 -0.72
N SER A 33 -7.20 4.36 -1.51
CA SER A 33 -7.56 2.98 -1.18
C SER A 33 -6.72 2.38 -0.04
N THR A 34 -5.47 2.82 0.08
CA THR A 34 -4.48 2.26 1.01
C THR A 34 -4.11 3.21 2.14
N GLY A 35 -4.24 4.52 1.92
CA GLY A 35 -3.68 5.55 2.80
C GLY A 35 -2.17 5.73 2.65
N ASN A 36 -1.52 5.03 1.69
CA ASN A 36 -0.09 5.14 1.49
C ASN A 36 0.30 6.51 0.93
N SER A 37 1.38 7.08 1.47
CA SER A 37 1.99 8.29 0.91
C SER A 37 2.65 7.98 -0.44
N LEU A 38 2.19 8.67 -1.48
CA LEU A 38 2.73 8.61 -2.83
C LEU A 38 3.86 9.62 -3.02
N ALA A 39 3.70 10.85 -2.51
CA ALA A 39 4.73 11.87 -2.56
C ALA A 39 4.64 12.80 -1.35
N ASN A 40 5.78 13.25 -0.86
CA ASN A 40 5.88 14.30 0.15
C ASN A 40 6.94 15.32 -0.29
N LYS A 41 6.59 16.61 -0.27
CA LYS A 41 7.50 17.72 -0.57
C LYS A 41 7.21 18.92 0.32
N VAL A 42 8.28 19.61 0.69
CA VAL A 42 8.23 20.88 1.42
C VAL A 42 8.55 22.00 0.45
N GLY A 43 7.71 23.02 0.44
CA GLY A 43 7.91 24.26 -0.30
C GLY A 43 8.03 25.44 0.65
N THR A 44 8.75 26.47 0.23
CA THR A 44 8.83 27.73 0.99
C THR A 44 8.75 28.92 0.05
N SER A 45 8.07 29.97 0.50
CA SER A 45 8.08 31.23 -0.20
C SER A 45 9.42 31.97 -0.03
N GLY A 46 10.17 31.69 1.05
CA GLY A 46 11.11 32.65 1.62
C GLY A 46 10.38 33.78 2.38
N LYS A 47 11.11 34.75 2.93
CA LYS A 47 10.53 35.88 3.68
C LYS A 47 10.47 37.15 2.86
N PHE A 48 9.36 37.87 2.94
CA PHE A 48 9.16 39.15 2.27
C PHE A 48 8.44 40.15 3.20
N TYR A 49 8.67 41.44 2.99
CA TYR A 49 7.94 42.50 3.69
C TYR A 49 6.55 42.69 3.07
N THR A 50 5.66 41.73 3.33
CA THR A 50 4.26 41.73 2.89
C THR A 50 3.43 40.83 3.81
N ASP A 51 2.14 41.13 3.95
CA ASP A 51 1.20 40.29 4.68
C ASP A 51 0.23 39.54 3.74
N ASP A 52 0.54 39.52 2.43
CA ASP A 52 -0.23 38.78 1.42
C ASP A 52 0.10 37.28 1.48
N ILE A 53 -0.48 36.60 2.47
CA ILE A 53 -0.28 35.17 2.72
C ILE A 53 -0.66 34.33 1.49
N GLY A 54 -1.65 34.75 0.70
CA GLY A 54 -2.06 34.05 -0.51
C GLY A 54 -0.93 33.99 -1.54
N LYS A 55 -0.28 35.13 -1.83
CA LYS A 55 0.89 35.15 -2.74
C LYS A 55 2.08 34.39 -2.18
N LEU A 56 2.31 34.46 -0.87
CA LEU A 56 3.37 33.69 -0.23
C LEU A 56 3.11 32.19 -0.35
N ALA A 57 1.89 31.73 -0.10
CA ALA A 57 1.49 30.35 -0.31
C ALA A 57 1.67 29.91 -1.77
N SER A 58 1.28 30.71 -2.76
CA SER A 58 1.53 30.42 -4.18
C SER A 58 3.02 30.23 -4.48
N LYS A 59 3.90 31.11 -3.95
CA LYS A 59 5.36 30.95 -4.08
C LYS A 59 5.88 29.67 -3.43
N ALA A 60 5.35 29.31 -2.26
CA ALA A 60 5.72 28.08 -1.59
C ALA A 60 5.31 26.84 -2.42
N VAL A 61 4.11 26.85 -3.01
CA VAL A 61 3.68 25.80 -3.95
C VAL A 61 4.61 25.71 -5.16
N GLU A 62 4.86 26.84 -5.84
CA GLU A 62 5.74 26.90 -7.02
C GLU A 62 7.14 26.33 -6.73
N SER A 63 7.67 26.56 -5.53
CA SER A 63 9.00 26.09 -5.14
C SER A 63 9.16 24.56 -5.06
N CYS A 64 8.05 23.80 -4.92
CA CYS A 64 8.10 22.35 -4.72
C CYS A 64 7.20 21.54 -5.66
N MET A 65 6.31 22.19 -6.43
CA MET A 65 5.29 21.51 -7.25
C MET A 65 5.90 20.58 -8.30
N ASN A 66 6.95 21.00 -9.00
CA ASN A 66 7.58 20.17 -10.04
C ASN A 66 8.14 18.86 -9.44
N ASP A 67 8.86 18.96 -8.33
CA ASP A 67 9.39 17.78 -7.64
C ASP A 67 8.28 16.89 -7.08
N PHE A 68 7.19 17.48 -6.60
CA PHE A 68 6.03 16.75 -6.13
C PHE A 68 5.41 15.92 -7.26
N LEU A 69 5.13 16.56 -8.41
CA LEU A 69 4.56 15.90 -9.59
C LEU A 69 5.50 14.83 -10.16
N ASN A 70 6.81 15.08 -10.19
CA ASN A 70 7.79 14.11 -10.66
C ASN A 70 7.79 12.85 -9.78
N VAL A 71 7.77 13.00 -8.45
CA VAL A 71 7.69 11.85 -7.53
C VAL A 71 6.37 11.10 -7.70
N MET A 72 5.24 11.81 -7.78
CA MET A 72 3.93 11.19 -8.04
C MET A 72 3.95 10.39 -9.35
N GLN A 73 4.48 10.96 -10.42
CA GLN A 73 4.59 10.29 -11.73
C GLN A 73 5.45 9.04 -11.65
N THR A 74 6.63 9.11 -11.01
CA THR A 74 7.49 7.93 -10.81
C THR A 74 6.76 6.82 -10.08
N LYS A 75 6.01 7.14 -9.02
CA LYS A 75 5.23 6.14 -8.26
C LYS A 75 4.10 5.54 -9.08
N PHE A 76 3.37 6.34 -9.86
CA PHE A 76 2.35 5.80 -10.75
C PHE A 76 2.92 4.92 -11.84
N THR A 77 4.04 5.33 -12.44
CA THR A 77 4.74 4.53 -13.44
C THR A 77 5.19 3.20 -12.84
N ASP A 78 5.69 3.19 -11.60
CA ASP A 78 5.99 1.94 -10.88
C ASP A 78 4.74 1.08 -10.68
N ILE A 79 3.63 1.66 -10.20
CA ILE A 79 2.38 0.91 -9.98
C ILE A 79 1.83 0.32 -11.29
N VAL A 80 1.90 1.06 -12.39
CA VAL A 80 1.47 0.58 -13.72
C VAL A 80 2.39 -0.53 -14.22
N ASN A 81 3.70 -0.38 -14.06
CA ASN A 81 4.67 -1.31 -14.62
C ASN A 81 4.86 -2.56 -13.75
N ASN A 82 4.80 -2.41 -12.42
CA ASN A 82 5.20 -3.42 -11.44
C ASN A 82 4.06 -3.82 -10.50
N GLY A 83 2.86 -3.31 -10.73
CA GLY A 83 1.69 -3.60 -9.90
C GLY A 83 1.63 -2.76 -8.65
N LYS A 84 0.43 -2.71 -8.05
CA LYS A 84 0.24 -2.09 -6.74
C LYS A 84 0.61 -3.09 -5.64
N SER A 85 1.12 -2.56 -4.54
CA SER A 85 1.49 -3.33 -3.36
C SER A 85 0.27 -3.62 -2.50
N VAL A 86 0.15 -4.85 -1.97
CA VAL A 86 -0.80 -5.24 -0.92
C VAL A 86 -0.08 -5.95 0.21
N ILE A 87 -0.64 -5.87 1.43
CA ILE A 87 -0.16 -6.63 2.58
C ILE A 87 -1.04 -7.87 2.71
N VAL A 88 -0.43 -9.03 2.94
CA VAL A 88 -1.14 -10.29 3.24
C VAL A 88 -0.69 -10.77 4.62
N ASP A 89 -1.62 -10.76 5.56
CA ASP A 89 -1.44 -11.22 6.93
C ASP A 89 -2.19 -12.55 7.10
N ILE A 90 -1.47 -13.64 7.34
CA ILE A 90 -2.04 -14.97 7.52
C ILE A 90 -1.77 -15.39 8.97
N SER A 91 -2.85 -15.68 9.70
CA SER A 91 -2.84 -16.03 11.11
C SER A 91 -3.82 -17.17 11.38
N PHE A 92 -3.86 -17.65 12.62
CA PHE A 92 -4.72 -18.75 13.05
C PHE A 92 -5.67 -18.30 14.16
N ASP A 93 -6.88 -18.87 14.17
CA ASP A 93 -7.79 -18.74 15.30
C ASP A 93 -7.18 -19.41 16.56
N ALA A 94 -7.56 -18.94 17.75
CA ALA A 94 -7.00 -19.43 19.01
C ALA A 94 -7.20 -20.94 19.27
N GLY A 95 -8.16 -21.57 18.58
CA GLY A 95 -8.45 -23.01 18.66
C GLY A 95 -7.93 -23.83 17.48
N SER A 96 -7.16 -23.23 16.56
CA SER A 96 -6.70 -23.96 15.38
C SER A 96 -5.71 -25.05 15.77
N SER A 97 -5.91 -26.23 15.19
CA SER A 97 -4.98 -27.35 15.29
C SER A 97 -3.90 -27.32 14.20
N VAL A 98 -3.91 -26.29 13.35
CA VAL A 98 -2.99 -26.11 12.22
C VAL A 98 -2.08 -24.92 12.54
N SER A 99 -0.86 -24.98 12.03
CA SER A 99 0.16 -23.96 12.16
C SER A 99 0.94 -23.81 10.84
N MET A 100 1.88 -22.86 10.77
CA MET A 100 2.74 -22.70 9.59
C MET A 100 3.65 -23.91 9.36
N SER A 101 4.00 -24.66 10.40
CA SER A 101 4.78 -25.90 10.28
C SER A 101 3.94 -27.13 9.95
N SER A 102 2.61 -27.04 9.96
CA SER A 102 1.74 -28.15 9.59
C SER A 102 1.84 -28.44 8.09
N GLU A 103 1.58 -29.68 7.69
CA GLU A 103 1.64 -30.12 6.28
C GLU A 103 0.24 -30.43 5.71
N PRO A 104 -0.63 -29.42 5.53
CA PRO A 104 -1.97 -29.63 5.00
C PRO A 104 -1.93 -30.04 3.52
N GLY A 105 -2.93 -30.81 3.09
CA GLY A 105 -3.02 -31.28 1.71
C GLY A 105 -2.17 -32.53 1.45
N SER A 106 -1.61 -32.64 0.24
CA SER A 106 -0.88 -33.83 -0.23
C SER A 106 0.55 -33.55 -0.67
N SER A 107 1.05 -32.34 -0.47
CA SER A 107 2.40 -31.92 -0.88
C SER A 107 3.50 -32.47 0.01
N GLY A 108 3.20 -32.78 1.28
CA GLY A 108 4.21 -33.12 2.29
C GLY A 108 5.14 -31.95 2.64
N LEU A 109 4.68 -30.71 2.38
CA LEU A 109 5.44 -29.48 2.67
C LEU A 109 4.76 -28.71 3.79
N PRO A 110 5.53 -28.02 4.66
CA PRO A 110 4.99 -27.05 5.61
C PRO A 110 4.10 -26.01 4.91
N LEU A 111 3.05 -25.55 5.60
CA LEU A 111 2.13 -24.55 5.08
C LEU A 111 2.85 -23.25 4.69
N SER A 112 3.89 -22.85 5.43
CA SER A 112 4.75 -21.71 5.07
C SER A 112 5.34 -21.85 3.66
N ASP A 113 5.85 -23.03 3.34
CA ASP A 113 6.54 -23.30 2.09
C ASP A 113 5.54 -23.39 0.93
N GLN A 114 4.38 -24.02 1.19
CA GLN A 114 3.26 -24.03 0.24
C GLN A 114 2.75 -22.62 -0.07
N LEU A 115 2.72 -21.73 0.92
CA LEU A 115 2.31 -20.33 0.75
C LEU A 115 3.32 -19.53 -0.05
N GLU A 116 4.61 -19.68 0.22
CA GLU A 116 5.66 -19.01 -0.56
C GLU A 116 5.66 -19.50 -2.01
N GLU A 117 5.52 -20.81 -2.24
CA GLU A 117 5.34 -21.36 -3.59
C GLU A 117 4.12 -20.76 -4.29
N TRP A 118 2.99 -20.68 -3.60
CA TRP A 118 1.79 -20.08 -4.17
C TRP A 118 2.02 -18.59 -4.48
N MET A 119 2.63 -17.86 -3.56
CA MET A 119 2.92 -16.44 -3.74
C MET A 119 3.85 -16.20 -4.93
N SER A 120 4.86 -17.05 -5.12
CA SER A 120 5.78 -16.93 -6.26
C SER A 120 5.11 -17.05 -7.63
N LYS A 121 4.03 -17.84 -7.70
CA LYS A 121 3.26 -18.07 -8.92
C LYS A 121 2.18 -17.00 -9.15
N ASN A 122 1.66 -16.41 -8.07
CA ASN A 122 0.47 -15.56 -8.12
C ASN A 122 0.77 -14.06 -7.91
N ALA A 123 1.88 -13.72 -7.27
CA ALA A 123 2.36 -12.34 -7.19
C ALA A 123 2.77 -11.87 -8.59
N PHE A 124 2.40 -10.63 -8.91
CA PHE A 124 2.69 -10.02 -10.20
C PHE A 124 4.21 -9.95 -10.42
N LYS A 125 4.68 -10.58 -11.49
CA LYS A 125 6.10 -10.72 -11.82
C LYS A 125 6.93 -11.38 -10.71
N ASN A 126 6.34 -12.27 -9.92
CA ASN A 126 7.01 -12.92 -8.79
C ASN A 126 7.61 -11.89 -7.80
N ASN A 127 6.93 -10.74 -7.64
CA ASN A 127 7.41 -9.65 -6.79
C ASN A 127 6.62 -9.64 -5.48
N TYR A 128 7.24 -10.20 -4.46
CA TYR A 128 6.75 -10.13 -3.09
C TYR A 128 7.90 -10.08 -2.08
N HIS A 129 7.62 -9.60 -0.89
CA HIS A 129 8.51 -9.64 0.27
C HIS A 129 7.81 -10.30 1.47
N ILE A 130 8.55 -11.14 2.20
CA ILE A 130 8.09 -11.77 3.43
C ILE A 130 8.70 -10.96 4.58
N GLN A 131 7.85 -10.32 5.38
CA GLN A 131 8.27 -9.60 6.58
C GLN A 131 8.77 -10.58 7.66
N GLY A 132 8.10 -11.73 7.77
CA GLY A 132 8.48 -12.78 8.71
C GLY A 132 7.47 -13.91 8.80
N THR A 133 7.98 -15.05 9.27
CA THR A 133 7.22 -16.28 9.48
C THR A 133 7.49 -16.79 10.90
N THR A 134 6.41 -17.12 11.59
CA THR A 134 6.36 -17.80 12.89
C THR A 134 5.36 -18.94 12.77
N ASP A 135 5.32 -19.84 13.75
CA ASP A 135 4.39 -20.96 13.69
C ASP A 135 2.92 -20.51 13.67
N THR A 136 2.60 -19.37 14.29
CA THR A 136 1.24 -18.82 14.38
C THR A 136 0.94 -17.69 13.40
N LYS A 137 1.90 -17.28 12.56
CA LYS A 137 1.72 -16.12 11.68
C LYS A 137 2.73 -16.06 10.55
N MET A 138 2.28 -15.66 9.37
CA MET A 138 3.12 -15.30 8.23
C MET A 138 2.63 -13.98 7.64
N ILE A 139 3.55 -13.04 7.43
CA ILE A 139 3.22 -11.73 6.87
C ILE A 139 4.03 -11.51 5.59
N PHE A 140 3.32 -11.21 4.51
CA PHE A 140 3.88 -10.59 3.32
C PHE A 140 3.51 -9.10 3.32
N ASP A 141 4.49 -8.23 3.44
CA ASP A 141 4.29 -6.78 3.61
C ASP A 141 4.38 -5.97 2.31
N ASP A 142 4.96 -6.53 1.24
CA ASP A 142 4.86 -5.99 -0.12
C ASP A 142 4.57 -7.13 -1.09
N VAL A 143 3.30 -7.39 -1.42
CA VAL A 143 2.90 -8.31 -2.50
C VAL A 143 2.42 -7.49 -3.69
N ARG A 144 3.06 -7.62 -4.85
CA ARG A 144 2.60 -6.92 -6.05
C ARG A 144 1.44 -7.65 -6.70
N ILE A 145 0.37 -6.93 -7.00
CA ILE A 145 -0.77 -7.42 -7.77
C ILE A 145 -1.03 -6.50 -8.97
N PRO A 146 -1.49 -7.03 -10.11
CA PRO A 146 -1.73 -6.19 -11.27
C PRO A 146 -2.92 -5.25 -11.02
N LEU A 147 -3.00 -4.16 -11.79
CA LEU A 147 -4.17 -3.27 -11.77
C LEU A 147 -5.37 -3.87 -12.51
N LYS A 148 -5.10 -4.75 -13.49
CA LYS A 148 -6.09 -5.38 -14.35
C LYS A 148 -5.88 -6.89 -14.39
N ASP A 149 -6.96 -7.65 -14.53
CA ASP A 149 -6.88 -9.08 -14.82
C ASP A 149 -6.64 -9.34 -16.32
N ALA A 150 -6.45 -10.61 -16.68
CA ALA A 150 -6.22 -11.04 -18.06
C ALA A 150 -7.35 -10.64 -19.03
N ASN A 151 -8.55 -10.37 -18.53
CA ASN A 151 -9.69 -9.92 -19.32
C ASN A 151 -9.80 -8.38 -19.39
N GLY A 152 -8.82 -7.66 -18.85
CA GLY A 152 -8.80 -6.18 -18.82
C GLY A 152 -9.69 -5.55 -17.76
N ASN A 153 -10.31 -6.33 -16.87
CA ASN A 153 -11.13 -5.80 -15.78
C ASN A 153 -10.26 -5.38 -14.60
N ASN A 154 -10.76 -4.46 -13.75
CA ASN A 154 -10.04 -4.06 -12.54
C ASN A 154 -9.70 -5.25 -11.65
N TYR A 155 -8.45 -5.35 -11.22
CA TYR A 155 -7.97 -6.35 -10.29
C TYR A 155 -7.75 -5.72 -8.91
N SER A 156 -8.61 -6.11 -7.97
CA SER A 156 -8.64 -5.56 -6.62
C SER A 156 -8.03 -6.54 -5.63
N SER A 157 -7.64 -6.05 -4.45
CA SER A 157 -7.18 -6.89 -3.34
C SER A 157 -8.22 -7.95 -2.96
N ASN A 158 -9.51 -7.67 -3.14
CA ASN A 158 -10.61 -8.64 -3.01
C ASN A 158 -10.49 -9.84 -3.97
N LYS A 159 -10.11 -9.60 -5.23
CA LYS A 159 -9.90 -10.68 -6.21
C LYS A 159 -8.67 -11.51 -5.84
N PHE A 160 -7.57 -10.88 -5.45
CA PHE A 160 -6.38 -11.58 -4.99
C PHE A 160 -6.66 -12.43 -3.74
N ALA A 161 -7.33 -11.86 -2.74
CA ALA A 161 -7.76 -12.57 -1.54
C ALA A 161 -8.73 -13.73 -1.84
N LEU A 162 -9.54 -13.64 -2.90
CA LEU A 162 -10.39 -14.74 -3.35
C LEU A 162 -9.57 -15.90 -3.91
N GLU A 163 -8.54 -15.63 -4.70
CA GLU A 163 -7.65 -16.69 -5.21
C GLU A 163 -6.88 -17.37 -4.08
N LEU A 164 -6.38 -16.60 -3.12
CA LEU A 164 -5.74 -17.14 -1.92
C LEU A 164 -6.71 -17.97 -1.07
N PHE A 165 -7.95 -17.51 -0.89
CA PHE A 165 -9.01 -18.27 -0.21
C PHE A 165 -9.28 -19.62 -0.91
N LYS A 166 -9.34 -19.63 -2.25
CA LYS A 166 -9.54 -20.86 -3.03
C LYS A 166 -8.37 -21.82 -2.83
N PHE A 167 -7.13 -21.32 -2.84
CA PHE A 167 -5.93 -22.12 -2.56
C PHE A 167 -6.03 -22.84 -1.21
N PHE A 168 -6.34 -22.12 -0.12
CA PHE A 168 -6.52 -22.75 1.19
C PHE A 168 -7.59 -23.85 1.18
N LYS A 169 -8.68 -23.67 0.42
CA LYS A 169 -9.70 -24.71 0.24
C LYS A 169 -9.17 -25.95 -0.48
N THR A 170 -8.25 -25.81 -1.44
CA THR A 170 -7.66 -26.97 -2.14
C THR A 170 -6.76 -27.82 -1.25
N ILE A 171 -6.20 -27.25 -0.18
CA ILE A 171 -5.38 -27.96 0.82
C ILE A 171 -6.19 -28.31 2.08
N ASN A 172 -7.53 -28.36 1.96
CA ASN A 172 -8.48 -28.75 3.01
C ASN A 172 -8.48 -27.85 4.26
N LEU A 173 -8.08 -26.59 4.13
CA LEU A 173 -8.17 -25.61 5.22
C LEU A 173 -9.44 -24.77 5.12
N THR A 174 -9.87 -24.22 6.25
CA THR A 174 -11.03 -23.33 6.34
C THR A 174 -10.61 -21.92 6.68
N PRO A 175 -10.30 -21.09 5.66
CA PRO A 175 -9.97 -19.68 5.86
C PRO A 175 -11.23 -18.83 6.13
N ALA A 176 -11.08 -17.85 7.00
CA ALA A 176 -11.85 -16.60 6.99
C ALA A 176 -10.98 -15.52 6.32
N LYS A 177 -11.63 -14.53 5.67
CA LYS A 177 -10.92 -13.41 5.05
C LYS A 177 -11.59 -12.08 5.38
N ASP A 178 -10.77 -11.08 5.66
CA ASP A 178 -11.18 -9.68 5.84
C ASP A 178 -10.20 -8.78 5.08
N ILE A 179 -10.67 -7.63 4.61
CA ILE A 179 -9.85 -6.65 3.89
C ILE A 179 -10.08 -5.29 4.51
N LYS A 180 -8.99 -4.71 5.02
CA LYS A 180 -8.97 -3.36 5.59
C LYS A 180 -7.89 -2.54 4.91
N SER A 181 -8.31 -1.49 4.19
CA SER A 181 -7.43 -0.68 3.35
C SER A 181 -6.65 -1.55 2.35
N ASN A 182 -5.32 -1.63 2.52
CA ASN A 182 -4.44 -2.42 1.67
C ASN A 182 -4.16 -3.85 2.19
N THR A 183 -4.63 -4.17 3.39
CA THR A 183 -4.25 -5.41 4.05
C THR A 183 -5.34 -6.45 3.88
N ILE A 184 -4.93 -7.60 3.36
CA ILE A 184 -5.71 -8.83 3.28
C ILE A 184 -5.37 -9.63 4.53
N PHE A 185 -6.35 -9.83 5.40
CA PHE A 185 -6.25 -10.70 6.55
C PHE A 185 -6.86 -12.05 6.21
N ILE A 186 -6.10 -13.12 6.41
CA ILE A 186 -6.57 -14.49 6.39
C ILE A 186 -6.43 -15.07 7.80
N THR A 187 -7.51 -15.66 8.30
CA THR A 187 -7.49 -16.38 9.58
C THR A 187 -7.89 -17.82 9.33
N LEU A 188 -7.01 -18.76 9.68
CA LEU A 188 -7.22 -20.19 9.51
C LEU A 188 -7.81 -20.79 10.79
N LYS A 189 -8.86 -21.58 10.62
CA LYS A 189 -9.55 -22.27 11.73
C LYS A 189 -8.85 -23.54 12.18
#